data_AF-A0A497R9K6-F1
#
_entry.id   AF-A0A497R9K6-F1
#
_cell.length_a   1.000
_cell.length_b   1.000
_cell.length_c   1.000
_cell.angle_alpha   90.00
_cell.angle_beta   90.00
_cell.angle_gamma   90.00
#
_symmetry.space_group_name_H-M   'P 1'
#
loop_
_entity.id
_entity.type
_entity.pdbx_description
1 polymer ?
#
loop_
_entity_poly.entity_id
_entity_poly.type
_entity_poly.pdbx_seq_one_letter_code
_entity_poly.pdbx_strand_id
1 'polypeptide(L)'
;MVEEVLGGIKLFNVLVFYFLSLLLSQFLIEFKLKYYQARFFSVLAVVLVTYLFSFLFPFKIVFYIVFLIFIALSLYTIVKNKFKIEIDKSEEFVFVIFFAYFIFLRSLVPDVYGAEKFMDMAFINSVLKSNVFPPNDPYFAGGKLDIYYYFGHVIGAGIILMSFAKPEIGYNIAMAAISAFSFLIAFGFLKEFVEEKYAAIGSIFILFSGNLYAATELFYKLLTFQKVSYLFYWNATRVIEDSTFSYAITEFPYFSFIHADYHAHVVAIPITLLCLSFLYNFHKGDKFNGYLLIPTLFILFATNPWNVPIL
;
A
#
# COMPACT_ATOMS: atom_id res chain seq x y z
N MET A 1 -0.20 -8.44 -27.49
CA MET A 1 1.13 -8.87 -26.98
C MET A 1 1.41 -8.38 -25.55
N VAL A 2 1.70 -7.10 -25.25
CA VAL A 2 1.95 -6.68 -23.84
C VAL A 2 0.69 -6.69 -22.96
N GLU A 3 -0.47 -6.29 -23.49
CA GLU A 3 -1.74 -6.30 -22.73
C GLU A 3 -2.27 -7.72 -22.45
N GLU A 4 -1.98 -8.70 -23.32
CA GLU A 4 -2.31 -10.12 -23.09
C GLU A 4 -1.43 -10.72 -21.98
N VAL A 5 -0.18 -10.28 -21.86
CA VAL A 5 0.74 -10.72 -20.80
C VAL A 5 0.32 -10.16 -19.43
N LEU A 6 -0.41 -9.05 -19.39
CA LEU A 6 -0.81 -8.38 -18.15
C LEU A 6 -2.22 -8.74 -17.66
N GLY A 7 -2.88 -9.74 -18.25
CA GLY A 7 -4.19 -10.21 -17.75
C GLY A 7 -5.26 -9.12 -17.71
N GLY A 8 -5.22 -8.17 -18.65
CA GLY A 8 -6.15 -7.01 -18.66
C GLY A 8 -5.74 -5.84 -17.76
N ILE A 9 -4.68 -5.95 -16.97
CA ILE A 9 -4.03 -4.79 -16.34
C ILE A 9 -3.36 -3.95 -17.43
N LYS A 10 -3.70 -2.68 -17.51
CA LYS A 10 -3.14 -1.79 -18.53
C LYS A 10 -1.82 -1.19 -18.07
N LEU A 11 -0.72 -1.54 -18.76
CA LEU A 11 0.61 -0.99 -18.49
C LEU A 11 0.61 0.53 -18.45
N PHE A 12 -0.19 1.17 -19.31
CA PHE A 12 -0.38 2.62 -19.30
C PHE A 12 -0.80 3.15 -17.92
N ASN A 13 -1.85 2.58 -17.31
CA ASN A 13 -2.33 3.02 -16.00
C ASN A 13 -1.30 2.75 -14.88
N VAL A 14 -0.56 1.64 -14.98
CA VAL A 14 0.54 1.31 -14.06
C VAL A 14 1.63 2.38 -14.11
N LEU A 15 2.08 2.75 -15.31
CA LEU A 15 3.11 3.79 -15.50
C LEU A 15 2.61 5.17 -15.09
N VAL A 16 1.35 5.50 -15.40
CA VAL A 16 0.73 6.76 -14.99
C VAL A 16 0.75 6.91 -13.47
N PHE A 17 0.31 5.88 -12.73
CA PHE A 17 0.41 5.88 -11.26
C PHE A 17 1.86 6.03 -10.78
N TYR A 18 2.79 5.27 -11.36
CA TYR A 18 4.20 5.31 -11.03
C TYR A 18 4.77 6.74 -11.12
N PHE A 19 4.65 7.38 -12.28
CA PHE A 19 5.21 8.72 -12.51
C PHE A 19 4.50 9.80 -11.71
N LEU A 20 3.17 9.73 -11.56
CA LEU A 20 2.43 10.74 -10.80
C LEU A 20 2.72 10.64 -9.30
N SER A 21 2.82 9.44 -8.73
CA SER A 21 3.22 9.28 -7.33
C SER A 21 4.66 9.74 -7.08
N LEU A 22 5.57 9.58 -8.05
CA LEU A 22 6.95 10.08 -7.96
C LEU A 22 6.98 11.61 -8.04
N LEU A 23 6.17 12.19 -8.92
CA LEU A 23 6.03 13.63 -9.03
C LEU A 23 5.48 14.23 -7.73
N LEU A 24 4.47 13.62 -7.10
CA LEU A 24 3.91 14.07 -5.83
C LEU A 24 4.96 14.13 -4.70
N SER A 25 5.97 13.26 -4.70
CA SER A 25 6.98 13.25 -3.65
C SER A 25 7.90 14.47 -3.68
N GLN A 26 8.05 15.12 -4.83
CA GLN A 26 9.02 16.21 -5.03
C GLN A 26 8.73 17.42 -4.12
N PHE A 27 7.46 17.79 -3.96
CA PHE A 27 7.06 18.86 -3.05
C PHE A 27 7.53 18.60 -1.61
N LEU A 28 7.36 17.36 -1.13
CA LEU A 28 7.64 17.00 0.26
C LEU A 28 9.14 16.83 0.57
N ILE A 29 9.95 16.49 -0.44
CA ILE A 29 11.41 16.40 -0.28
C ILE A 29 12.01 17.76 0.10
N GLU A 30 11.42 18.88 -0.34
CA GLU A 30 11.89 20.23 0.08
C GLU A 30 11.78 20.48 1.59
N PHE A 31 10.90 19.76 2.29
CA PHE A 31 10.75 19.86 3.74
C PHE A 31 11.72 18.92 4.49
N LYS A 32 12.82 18.54 3.83
CA LYS A 32 13.88 17.65 4.37
C LYS A 32 13.41 16.25 4.74
N LEU A 33 12.28 15.81 4.18
CA LEU A 33 11.89 14.41 4.28
C LEU A 33 12.86 13.55 3.48
N LYS A 34 13.17 12.37 4.01
CA LYS A 34 13.94 11.37 3.28
C LYS A 34 13.12 10.88 2.09
N TYR A 35 13.80 10.42 1.05
CA TYR A 35 13.16 10.07 -0.22
C TYR A 35 12.04 9.02 -0.03
N TYR A 36 12.34 7.89 0.62
CA TYR A 36 11.34 6.86 0.93
C TYR A 36 10.13 7.39 1.72
N GLN A 37 10.36 8.28 2.70
CA GLN A 37 9.28 8.89 3.49
C GLN A 37 8.38 9.75 2.60
N ALA A 38 8.98 10.62 1.78
CA ALA A 38 8.25 11.52 0.90
C ALA A 38 7.48 10.75 -0.20
N ARG A 39 8.05 9.66 -0.73
CA ARG A 39 7.41 8.82 -1.77
C ARG A 39 6.07 8.26 -1.33
N PHE A 40 5.96 7.78 -0.10
CA PHE A 40 4.69 7.25 0.41
C PHE A 40 3.82 8.31 1.07
N PHE A 41 4.41 9.18 1.91
CA PHE A 41 3.63 10.16 2.67
C PHE A 41 2.95 11.19 1.76
N SER A 42 3.50 11.51 0.58
CA SER A 42 2.82 12.39 -0.38
C SER A 42 1.49 11.81 -0.89
N VAL A 43 1.43 10.49 -1.15
CA VAL A 43 0.19 9.80 -1.51
C VAL A 43 -0.80 9.85 -0.36
N LEU A 44 -0.34 9.55 0.87
CA LEU A 44 -1.16 9.60 2.07
C LEU A 44 -1.69 11.02 2.36
N ALA A 45 -0.88 12.05 2.14
CA ALA A 45 -1.27 13.44 2.37
C ALA A 45 -2.39 13.88 1.42
N VAL A 46 -2.29 13.53 0.13
CA VAL A 46 -3.37 13.79 -0.84
C VAL A 46 -4.66 13.09 -0.39
N VAL A 47 -4.57 11.82 0.01
CA VAL A 47 -5.73 11.03 0.44
C VAL A 47 -6.33 11.59 1.75
N LEU A 48 -5.50 11.94 2.74
CA LEU A 48 -5.95 12.47 4.03
C LEU A 48 -6.67 13.80 3.86
N VAL A 49 -6.09 14.74 3.11
CA VAL A 49 -6.75 16.03 2.85
C VAL A 49 -8.05 15.80 2.10
N THR A 50 -8.05 14.91 1.10
CA THR A 50 -9.27 14.53 0.38
C THR A 50 -10.34 13.98 1.33
N TYR A 51 -9.97 13.04 2.21
CA TYR A 51 -10.87 12.41 3.17
C TYR A 51 -11.55 13.45 4.07
N LEU A 52 -10.77 14.39 4.64
CA LEU A 52 -11.30 15.43 5.54
C LEU A 52 -12.32 16.35 4.85
N PHE A 53 -12.04 16.77 3.61
CA PHE A 53 -12.98 17.62 2.86
C PHE A 53 -14.17 16.85 2.27
N SER A 54 -14.08 15.53 2.18
CA SER A 54 -15.16 14.69 1.62
C SER A 54 -16.37 14.55 2.54
N PHE A 55 -16.29 15.00 3.79
CA PHE A 55 -17.45 15.18 4.66
C PHE A 55 -18.33 16.36 4.26
N LEU A 56 -17.82 17.28 3.44
CA LEU A 56 -18.53 18.48 3.00
C LEU A 56 -18.83 18.47 1.51
N PHE A 57 -18.03 17.74 0.72
CA PHE A 57 -18.07 17.79 -0.75
C PHE A 57 -17.88 16.40 -1.37
N PRO A 58 -18.24 16.21 -2.66
CA PRO A 58 -18.08 14.93 -3.35
C PRO A 58 -16.61 14.46 -3.43
N PHE A 59 -16.36 13.22 -2.98
CA PHE A 59 -15.01 12.65 -2.82
C PHE A 59 -14.16 12.79 -4.08
N LYS A 60 -14.71 12.36 -5.23
CA LYS A 60 -13.96 12.37 -6.49
C LYS A 60 -13.59 13.79 -6.96
N ILE A 61 -14.44 14.78 -6.72
CA ILE A 61 -14.17 16.18 -7.08
C ILE A 61 -13.07 16.74 -6.18
N VAL A 62 -13.24 16.57 -4.86
CA VAL A 62 -12.23 17.00 -3.87
C VAL A 62 -10.88 16.34 -4.18
N PHE A 63 -10.89 15.05 -4.48
CA PHE A 63 -9.67 14.30 -4.80
C PHE A 63 -8.89 14.97 -5.93
N TYR A 64 -9.54 15.24 -7.08
CA TYR A 64 -8.83 15.83 -8.21
C TYR A 64 -8.38 17.27 -7.94
N ILE A 65 -9.12 18.06 -7.16
CA ILE A 65 -8.69 19.41 -6.75
C ILE A 65 -7.43 19.32 -5.89
N VAL A 66 -7.46 18.51 -4.83
CA VAL A 66 -6.32 18.32 -3.92
C VAL A 66 -5.13 17.75 -4.67
N PHE A 67 -5.36 16.74 -5.51
CA PHE A 67 -4.33 16.11 -6.33
C PHE A 67 -3.67 17.13 -7.28
N LEU A 68 -4.45 17.96 -7.99
CA LEU A 68 -3.91 19.00 -8.87
C LEU A 68 -3.13 20.08 -8.11
N ILE A 69 -3.56 20.45 -6.90
CA ILE A 69 -2.80 21.36 -6.03
C ILE A 69 -1.45 20.76 -5.69
N PHE A 70 -1.39 19.50 -5.25
CA PHE A 70 -0.13 18.85 -4.92
C PHE A 70 0.78 18.68 -6.16
N ILE A 71 0.21 18.37 -7.33
CA ILE A 71 0.97 18.34 -8.59
C ILE A 71 1.54 19.72 -8.92
N ALA A 72 0.75 20.80 -8.78
CA ALA A 72 1.21 22.16 -9.01
C ALA A 72 2.34 22.56 -8.05
N LEU A 73 2.23 22.19 -6.77
CA LEU A 73 3.27 22.40 -5.76
C LEU A 73 4.55 21.64 -6.11
N SER A 74 4.45 20.37 -6.50
CA SER A 74 5.60 19.58 -6.94
C SER A 74 6.26 20.14 -8.20
N LEU A 75 5.49 20.58 -9.18
CA LEU A 75 6.01 21.22 -10.39
C LEU A 75 6.69 22.55 -10.07
N TYR A 76 6.10 23.37 -9.18
CA TYR A 76 6.72 24.59 -8.70
C TYR A 76 8.07 24.32 -8.03
N THR A 77 8.13 23.32 -7.15
CA THR A 77 9.37 22.85 -6.52
C THR A 77 10.42 22.42 -7.54
N ILE A 78 10.04 21.65 -8.58
CA ILE A 78 10.96 21.26 -9.67
C ILE A 78 11.49 22.48 -10.40
N VAL A 79 10.64 23.44 -10.78
CA VAL A 79 11.03 24.67 -11.49
C VAL A 79 11.98 25.50 -10.62
N LYS A 80 11.64 25.71 -9.34
CA LYS A 80 12.46 26.40 -8.35
C LYS A 80 13.84 25.75 -8.20
N ASN A 81 13.91 24.42 -8.28
CA ASN A 81 15.14 23.64 -8.24
C ASN A 81 15.77 23.42 -9.62
N LYS A 82 15.51 24.33 -10.58
CA LYS A 82 16.11 24.34 -11.93
C LYS A 82 15.89 23.02 -12.70
N PHE A 83 14.68 22.48 -12.60
CA PHE A 83 14.26 21.22 -13.23
C PHE A 83 14.96 19.97 -12.70
N LYS A 84 15.59 20.04 -11.52
CA LYS A 84 16.13 18.86 -10.83
C LYS A 84 15.00 18.08 -10.16
N ILE A 85 14.92 16.79 -10.48
CA ILE A 85 14.04 15.82 -9.80
C ILE A 85 14.92 15.04 -8.82
N GLU A 86 14.58 15.05 -7.54
CA GLU A 86 15.30 14.31 -6.52
C GLU A 86 14.82 12.86 -6.53
N ILE A 87 15.75 11.93 -6.77
CA ILE A 87 15.53 10.49 -6.81
C ILE A 87 16.70 9.79 -6.10
N ASP A 88 16.41 9.05 -5.02
CA ASP A 88 17.36 8.06 -4.52
C ASP A 88 17.26 6.80 -5.40
N LYS A 89 18.32 6.50 -6.15
CA LYS A 89 18.34 5.42 -7.14
C LYS A 89 18.12 4.05 -6.52
N SER A 90 18.66 3.80 -5.33
CA SER A 90 18.55 2.50 -4.66
C SER A 90 17.13 2.27 -4.15
N GLU A 91 16.53 3.30 -3.55
CA GLU A 91 15.17 3.26 -3.03
C GLU A 91 14.15 3.15 -4.17
N GLU A 92 14.35 3.91 -5.24
CA GLU A 92 13.47 3.84 -6.40
C GLU A 92 13.61 2.50 -7.14
N PHE A 93 14.81 1.94 -7.22
CA PHE A 93 15.01 0.60 -7.75
C PHE A 93 14.24 -0.45 -6.94
N VAL A 94 14.27 -0.38 -5.60
CA VAL A 94 13.49 -1.24 -4.72
C VAL A 94 11.99 -1.06 -4.96
N PHE A 95 11.49 0.18 -5.03
CA PHE A 95 10.08 0.43 -5.32
C PHE A 95 9.67 -0.17 -6.68
N VAL A 96 10.42 0.12 -7.75
CA VAL A 96 10.11 -0.33 -9.11
C VAL A 96 10.14 -1.85 -9.22
N ILE A 97 11.15 -2.53 -8.66
CA ILE A 97 11.25 -3.99 -8.79
C ILE A 97 10.13 -4.72 -8.06
N PHE A 98 9.78 -4.28 -6.84
CA PHE A 98 8.67 -4.88 -6.11
C PHE A 98 7.32 -4.48 -6.69
N PHE A 99 7.15 -3.25 -7.16
CA PHE A 99 5.93 -2.84 -7.85
C PHE A 99 5.70 -3.65 -9.13
N ALA A 100 6.74 -3.82 -9.97
CA ALA A 100 6.67 -4.65 -11.16
C ALA A 100 6.40 -6.12 -10.82
N TYR A 101 7.05 -6.65 -9.78
CA TYR A 101 6.84 -8.02 -9.30
C TYR A 101 5.39 -8.27 -8.86
N PHE A 102 4.82 -7.39 -8.02
CA PHE A 102 3.43 -7.55 -7.58
C PHE A 102 2.42 -7.28 -8.70
N ILE A 103 2.69 -6.33 -9.62
CA ILE A 103 1.88 -6.18 -10.83
C ILE A 103 1.89 -7.47 -11.67
N PHE A 104 3.07 -8.08 -11.84
CA PHE A 104 3.17 -9.37 -12.53
C PHE A 104 2.34 -10.46 -11.82
N LEU A 105 2.47 -10.61 -10.50
CA LEU A 105 1.66 -11.58 -9.77
C LEU A 105 0.16 -11.31 -9.90
N ARG A 106 -0.28 -10.05 -9.81
CA ARG A 106 -1.68 -9.67 -10.03
C ARG A 106 -2.13 -9.93 -11.46
N SER A 107 -1.25 -9.84 -12.46
CA SER A 107 -1.59 -10.15 -13.84
C SER A 107 -1.89 -11.62 -14.10
N LEU A 108 -1.38 -12.53 -13.27
CA LEU A 108 -1.65 -13.96 -13.37
C LEU A 108 -3.07 -14.33 -12.92
N VAL A 109 -3.59 -13.62 -11.90
CA VAL A 109 -4.95 -13.79 -11.36
C VAL A 109 -5.54 -12.40 -11.05
N PRO A 110 -5.94 -11.64 -12.09
CA PRO A 110 -6.35 -10.24 -11.95
C PRO A 110 -7.77 -10.09 -11.38
N ASP A 111 -8.54 -11.17 -11.41
CA ASP A 111 -9.93 -11.18 -10.97
C ASP A 111 -10.05 -10.81 -9.49
N VAL A 112 -11.03 -9.96 -9.22
CA VAL A 112 -11.39 -9.51 -7.87
C VAL A 112 -12.49 -10.43 -7.36
N TYR A 113 -12.12 -11.69 -7.17
CA TYR A 113 -13.02 -12.79 -6.83
C TYR A 113 -12.43 -13.68 -5.73
N GLY A 114 -13.30 -14.18 -4.86
CA GLY A 114 -12.94 -15.03 -3.73
C GLY A 114 -12.43 -14.26 -2.50
N ALA A 115 -12.55 -14.90 -1.34
CA ALA A 115 -12.16 -14.36 -0.03
C ALA A 115 -12.74 -12.94 0.21
N GLU A 116 -11.95 -12.00 0.72
CA GLU A 116 -12.43 -10.67 1.09
C GLU A 116 -12.36 -9.64 -0.04
N LYS A 117 -11.70 -9.95 -1.18
CA LYS A 117 -11.54 -9.02 -2.31
C LYS A 117 -12.85 -8.38 -2.79
N PHE A 118 -13.92 -9.17 -2.82
CA PHE A 118 -15.22 -8.68 -3.27
C PHE A 118 -15.75 -7.61 -2.30
N MET A 119 -15.57 -7.81 -1.00
CA MET A 119 -15.91 -6.85 0.04
C MET A 119 -15.04 -5.59 -0.04
N ASP A 120 -13.72 -5.76 -0.16
CA ASP A 120 -12.80 -4.63 -0.31
C ASP A 120 -13.12 -3.78 -1.54
N MET A 121 -13.40 -4.43 -2.67
CA MET A 121 -13.81 -3.77 -3.90
C MET A 121 -15.16 -3.07 -3.77
N ALA A 122 -16.11 -3.65 -3.04
CA ALA A 122 -17.40 -3.01 -2.76
C ALA A 122 -17.21 -1.73 -1.94
N PHE A 123 -16.38 -1.75 -0.89
CA PHE A 123 -16.04 -0.57 -0.10
C PHE A 123 -15.29 0.49 -0.91
N ILE A 124 -14.28 0.09 -1.69
CA ILE A 124 -13.58 1.00 -2.62
C ILE A 124 -14.55 1.64 -3.61
N ASN A 125 -15.46 0.88 -4.21
CA ASN A 125 -16.46 1.43 -5.11
C ASN A 125 -17.43 2.38 -4.41
N SER A 126 -17.79 2.10 -3.17
CA SER A 126 -18.64 3.00 -2.40
C SER A 126 -17.96 4.34 -2.13
N VAL A 127 -16.66 4.31 -1.76
CA VAL A 127 -15.83 5.52 -1.64
C VAL A 127 -15.77 6.30 -2.95
N LEU A 128 -15.46 5.63 -4.07
CA LEU A 128 -15.33 6.26 -5.39
C LEU A 128 -16.62 6.93 -5.89
N LYS A 129 -17.79 6.42 -5.49
CA LYS A 129 -19.12 6.93 -5.87
C LYS A 129 -19.69 7.91 -4.85
N SER A 130 -18.97 8.19 -3.76
CA SER A 130 -19.51 8.96 -2.65
C SER A 130 -19.60 10.46 -2.96
N ASN A 131 -20.79 11.03 -2.73
CA ASN A 131 -21.03 12.46 -2.80
C ASN A 131 -20.76 13.18 -1.47
N VAL A 132 -20.77 12.44 -0.36
CA VAL A 132 -20.47 12.96 0.98
C VAL A 132 -20.12 11.79 1.89
N PHE A 133 -19.12 11.95 2.74
CA PHE A 133 -18.75 10.96 3.74
C PHE A 133 -19.65 11.04 4.99
N PRO A 134 -19.91 9.90 5.66
CA PRO A 134 -19.46 8.54 5.31
C PRO A 134 -20.13 8.00 4.04
N PRO A 135 -19.43 7.18 3.24
CA PRO A 135 -19.98 6.57 2.03
C PRO A 135 -21.12 5.59 2.38
N ASN A 136 -21.92 5.21 1.39
CA ASN A 136 -23.01 4.25 1.63
C ASN A 136 -22.43 2.87 1.97
N ASP A 137 -23.07 2.11 2.85
CA ASP A 137 -22.65 0.73 3.09
C ASP A 137 -23.16 -0.16 1.94
N PRO A 138 -22.28 -0.85 1.18
CA PRO A 138 -22.71 -1.74 0.11
C PRO A 138 -23.44 -3.01 0.62
N TYR A 139 -23.32 -3.33 1.91
CA TYR A 139 -23.93 -4.51 2.55
C TYR A 139 -25.07 -4.16 3.51
N PHE A 140 -25.36 -2.88 3.73
CA PHE A 140 -26.47 -2.43 4.55
C PHE A 140 -27.32 -1.36 3.84
N ALA A 141 -28.45 -1.78 3.28
CA ALA A 141 -29.32 -0.93 2.47
C ALA A 141 -29.84 0.29 3.26
N GLY A 142 -29.57 1.50 2.75
CA GLY A 142 -29.87 2.76 3.43
C GLY A 142 -28.88 3.14 4.53
N GLY A 143 -27.96 2.25 4.87
CA GLY A 143 -26.90 2.44 5.84
C GLY A 143 -25.68 3.18 5.30
N LYS A 144 -24.79 3.53 6.23
CA LYS A 144 -23.52 4.21 5.98
C LYS A 144 -22.37 3.35 6.47
N LEU A 145 -21.23 3.47 5.81
CA LEU A 145 -19.99 2.85 6.25
C LEU A 145 -19.34 3.73 7.32
N ASP A 146 -19.90 3.72 8.53
CA ASP A 146 -19.52 4.59 9.65
C ASP A 146 -18.96 3.82 10.87
N ILE A 147 -19.24 2.52 10.97
CA ILE A 147 -18.74 1.64 12.04
C ILE A 147 -17.42 0.95 11.65
N TYR A 148 -17.20 0.69 10.36
CA TYR A 148 -16.03 -0.06 9.88
C TYR A 148 -14.86 0.88 9.55
N TYR A 149 -13.62 0.45 9.83
CA TYR A 149 -12.41 1.22 9.50
C TYR A 149 -12.14 1.22 7.99
N TYR A 150 -12.72 2.16 7.25
CA TYR A 150 -12.66 2.16 5.78
C TYR A 150 -11.55 3.06 5.19
N PHE A 151 -10.72 3.72 6.01
CA PHE A 151 -9.71 4.65 5.49
C PHE A 151 -8.68 3.93 4.60
N GLY A 152 -8.38 2.66 4.89
CA GLY A 152 -7.58 1.81 4.00
C GLY A 152 -8.15 1.77 2.58
N HIS A 153 -9.46 1.53 2.44
CA HIS A 153 -10.17 1.57 1.16
C HIS A 153 -10.18 2.97 0.53
N VAL A 154 -10.12 4.05 1.32
CA VAL A 154 -9.94 5.42 0.80
C VAL A 154 -8.55 5.61 0.19
N ILE A 155 -7.49 5.05 0.79
CA ILE A 155 -6.15 5.02 0.20
C ILE A 155 -6.19 4.25 -1.13
N GLY A 156 -6.85 3.09 -1.16
CA GLY A 156 -7.05 2.30 -2.38
C GLY A 156 -7.76 3.10 -3.48
N ALA A 157 -8.89 3.73 -3.15
CA ALA A 157 -9.63 4.61 -4.06
C ALA A 157 -8.77 5.78 -4.57
N GLY A 158 -7.95 6.38 -3.72
CA GLY A 158 -6.99 7.42 -4.11
C GLY A 158 -5.98 6.93 -5.14
N ILE A 159 -5.35 5.76 -4.92
CA ILE A 159 -4.40 5.15 -5.86
C ILE A 159 -5.09 4.85 -7.21
N ILE A 160 -6.33 4.35 -7.19
CA ILE A 160 -7.13 4.11 -8.39
C ILE A 160 -7.33 5.41 -9.18
N LEU A 161 -7.73 6.50 -8.51
CA LEU A 161 -7.92 7.79 -9.16
C LEU A 161 -6.60 8.38 -9.71
N MET A 162 -5.47 8.22 -9.00
CA MET A 162 -4.13 8.62 -9.50
C MET A 162 -3.71 7.83 -10.74
N SER A 163 -4.08 6.55 -10.82
CA SER A 163 -3.75 5.69 -11.96
C SER A 163 -4.62 5.97 -13.21
N PHE A 164 -5.71 6.72 -13.06
CA PHE A 164 -6.76 6.90 -14.08
C PHE A 164 -7.33 5.58 -14.62
N ALA A 165 -7.27 4.50 -13.83
CA ALA A 165 -7.81 3.20 -14.18
C ALA A 165 -9.29 3.08 -13.80
N LYS A 166 -9.99 2.13 -14.42
CA LYS A 166 -11.27 1.65 -13.90
C LYS A 166 -11.04 0.88 -12.58
N PRO A 167 -12.02 0.82 -11.66
CA PRO A 167 -11.83 0.21 -10.34
C PRO A 167 -11.26 -1.22 -10.39
N GLU A 168 -11.76 -2.06 -11.30
CA GLU A 168 -11.33 -3.45 -11.47
C GLU A 168 -9.84 -3.59 -11.83
N ILE A 169 -9.30 -2.65 -12.62
CA ILE A 169 -7.87 -2.62 -12.96
C ILE A 169 -7.09 -1.93 -11.84
N GLY A 170 -7.62 -0.82 -11.33
CA GLY A 170 -6.98 0.00 -10.33
C GLY A 170 -6.81 -0.70 -8.97
N TYR A 171 -7.69 -1.64 -8.61
CA TYR A 171 -7.55 -2.45 -7.40
C TYR A 171 -6.25 -3.24 -7.40
N ASN A 172 -5.88 -3.83 -8.54
CA ASN A 172 -4.63 -4.55 -8.71
C ASN A 172 -3.41 -3.60 -8.61
N ILE A 173 -3.54 -2.38 -9.14
CA ILE A 173 -2.51 -1.33 -9.00
C ILE A 173 -2.36 -0.89 -7.55
N ALA A 174 -3.47 -0.67 -6.84
CA ALA A 174 -3.48 -0.30 -5.43
C ALA A 174 -2.82 -1.38 -4.56
N MET A 175 -3.19 -2.64 -4.78
CA MET A 175 -2.59 -3.77 -4.07
C MET A 175 -1.07 -3.84 -4.28
N ALA A 176 -0.62 -3.78 -5.54
CA ALA A 176 0.80 -3.81 -5.86
C ALA A 176 1.55 -2.59 -5.29
N ALA A 177 0.91 -1.41 -5.28
CA ALA A 177 1.48 -0.18 -4.73
C ALA A 177 1.70 -0.28 -3.22
N ILE A 178 0.71 -0.76 -2.45
CA ILE A 178 0.83 -0.96 -1.00
C ILE A 178 1.97 -1.92 -0.67
N SER A 179 2.07 -3.04 -1.40
CA SER A 179 3.18 -3.98 -1.24
C SER A 179 4.53 -3.30 -1.56
N ALA A 180 4.63 -2.59 -2.69
CA ALA A 180 5.86 -1.89 -3.08
C ALA A 180 6.28 -0.78 -2.10
N PHE A 181 5.32 -0.01 -1.59
CA PHE A 181 5.60 0.98 -0.54
C PHE A 181 6.09 0.32 0.74
N SER A 182 5.58 -0.86 1.10
CA SER A 182 6.07 -1.61 2.26
C SER A 182 7.57 -1.92 2.13
N PHE A 183 7.98 -2.44 0.97
CA PHE A 183 9.41 -2.71 0.69
C PHE A 183 10.24 -1.43 0.66
N LEU A 184 9.74 -0.36 0.03
CA LEU A 184 10.42 0.93 -0.03
C LEU A 184 10.67 1.51 1.37
N ILE A 185 9.66 1.55 2.24
CA ILE A 185 9.81 2.10 3.58
C ILE A 185 10.70 1.20 4.44
N ALA A 186 10.55 -0.12 4.38
CA ALA A 186 11.41 -1.05 5.10
C ALA A 186 12.89 -0.89 4.70
N PHE A 187 13.17 -0.84 3.39
CA PHE A 187 14.51 -0.66 2.86
C PHE A 187 15.10 0.70 3.23
N GLY A 188 14.37 1.78 2.97
CA GLY A 188 14.81 3.15 3.25
C GLY A 188 15.05 3.38 4.74
N PHE A 189 14.22 2.81 5.61
CA PHE A 189 14.42 2.87 7.05
C PHE A 189 15.65 2.06 7.49
N LEU A 190 15.83 0.83 7.01
CA LEU A 190 17.00 0.00 7.34
C LEU A 190 18.32 0.61 6.84
N LYS A 191 18.32 1.27 5.69
CA LYS A 191 19.49 1.99 5.14
C LYS A 191 20.05 3.05 6.08
N GLU A 192 19.27 3.51 7.05
CA GLU A 192 19.76 4.46 8.06
C GLU A 192 20.70 3.84 9.10
N PHE A 193 20.68 2.51 9.21
CA PHE A 193 21.40 1.77 10.24
C PHE A 193 22.50 0.88 9.66
N VAL A 194 22.31 0.38 8.43
CA VAL A 194 23.18 -0.61 7.81
C VAL A 194 23.45 -0.26 6.34
N GLU A 195 24.49 -0.88 5.77
CA GLU A 195 24.77 -0.78 4.33
C GLU A 195 23.59 -1.26 3.47
N GLU A 196 23.45 -0.71 2.26
CA GLU A 196 22.34 -0.98 1.35
C GLU A 196 22.11 -2.48 1.09
N LYS A 197 23.18 -3.27 0.97
CA LYS A 197 23.06 -4.72 0.76
C LYS A 197 22.35 -5.43 1.91
N TYR A 198 22.63 -5.02 3.15
CA TYR A 198 22.00 -5.58 4.35
C TYR A 198 20.60 -5.02 4.56
N ALA A 199 20.36 -3.76 4.19
CA ALA A 199 19.02 -3.18 4.18
C ALA A 199 18.10 -3.92 3.19
N ALA A 200 18.60 -4.26 2.00
CA ALA A 200 17.86 -5.03 1.01
C ALA A 200 17.50 -6.41 1.54
N ILE A 201 18.48 -7.15 2.07
CA ILE A 201 18.28 -8.45 2.70
C ILE A 201 17.27 -8.33 3.85
N GLY A 202 17.45 -7.36 4.75
CA GLY A 202 16.56 -7.13 5.89
C GLY A 202 15.12 -6.82 5.47
N SER A 203 14.91 -6.01 4.43
CA SER A 203 13.56 -5.71 3.91
C SER A 203 12.85 -6.95 3.37
N ILE A 204 13.59 -7.84 2.69
CA ILE A 204 13.08 -9.14 2.26
C ILE A 204 12.74 -9.99 3.46
N PHE A 205 13.63 -10.10 4.46
CA PHE A 205 13.32 -10.87 5.67
C PHE A 205 12.08 -10.32 6.40
N ILE A 206 11.94 -9.00 6.58
CA ILE A 206 10.78 -8.42 7.28
C ILE A 206 9.47 -8.75 6.56
N LEU A 207 9.44 -8.69 5.22
CA LEU A 207 8.19 -8.75 4.45
C LEU A 207 7.93 -10.12 3.80
N PHE A 208 8.95 -10.95 3.62
CA PHE A 208 8.81 -12.36 3.20
C PHE A 208 8.87 -13.34 4.36
N SER A 209 9.32 -12.93 5.55
CA SER A 209 9.23 -13.82 6.71
C SER A 209 7.77 -14.17 6.96
N GLY A 210 7.56 -15.46 7.14
CA GLY A 210 6.33 -16.08 7.54
C GLY A 210 6.67 -17.28 8.39
N ASN A 211 5.74 -18.21 8.52
CA ASN A 211 6.07 -19.48 9.14
C ASN A 211 7.10 -20.28 8.32
N LEU A 212 7.89 -21.09 9.01
CA LEU A 212 8.82 -22.03 8.39
C LEU A 212 8.10 -23.18 7.66
N TYR A 213 6.77 -23.30 7.83
CA TYR A 213 5.99 -24.39 7.26
C TYR A 213 6.13 -24.44 5.74
N ALA A 214 6.00 -23.31 5.05
CA ALA A 214 6.22 -23.24 3.60
C ALA A 214 7.58 -23.86 3.23
N ALA A 215 8.68 -23.37 3.82
CA ALA A 215 10.01 -23.92 3.53
C ALA A 215 10.07 -25.44 3.79
N THR A 216 9.56 -25.92 4.93
CA THR A 216 9.55 -27.35 5.25
C THR A 216 8.71 -28.19 4.27
N GLU A 217 7.54 -27.73 3.87
CA GLU A 217 6.68 -28.40 2.89
C GLU A 217 7.35 -28.43 1.51
N LEU A 218 8.07 -27.37 1.12
CA LEU A 218 8.80 -27.32 -0.15
C LEU A 218 9.93 -28.35 -0.14
N PHE A 219 10.75 -28.35 0.91
CA PHE A 219 11.83 -29.32 1.06
C PHE A 219 11.29 -30.75 1.10
N TYR A 220 10.23 -31.01 1.86
CA TYR A 220 9.60 -32.33 1.93
C TYR A 220 9.11 -32.79 0.54
N LYS A 221 8.41 -31.92 -0.20
CA LYS A 221 7.93 -32.24 -1.56
C LYS A 221 9.05 -32.45 -2.56
N LEU A 222 10.11 -31.64 -2.50
CA LEU A 222 11.30 -31.82 -3.34
C LEU A 222 12.01 -33.15 -3.04
N LEU A 223 12.22 -33.48 -1.76
CA LEU A 223 12.87 -34.72 -1.32
C LEU A 223 12.04 -35.97 -1.68
N THR A 224 10.72 -35.84 -1.70
CA THR A 224 9.79 -36.93 -2.04
C THR A 224 9.36 -36.94 -3.51
N PHE A 225 9.96 -36.09 -4.35
CA PHE A 225 9.63 -35.92 -5.78
C PHE A 225 8.13 -35.65 -6.03
N GLN A 226 7.45 -35.03 -5.07
CA GLN A 226 6.07 -34.60 -5.21
C GLN A 226 5.99 -33.24 -5.90
N LYS A 227 4.97 -33.05 -6.74
CA LYS A 227 4.72 -31.76 -7.38
C LYS A 227 4.25 -30.73 -6.34
N VAL A 228 4.87 -29.56 -6.35
CA VAL A 228 4.41 -28.42 -5.54
C VAL A 228 3.11 -27.88 -6.16
N SER A 229 2.03 -27.93 -5.39
CA SER A 229 0.73 -27.38 -5.80
C SER A 229 0.77 -25.85 -5.79
N TYR A 230 -0.03 -25.21 -6.63
CA TYR A 230 -0.20 -23.75 -6.60
C TYR A 230 -0.78 -23.27 -5.25
N LEU A 231 -1.48 -24.11 -4.50
CA LEU A 231 -2.02 -23.81 -3.16
C LEU A 231 -0.98 -23.99 -2.03
N PHE A 232 0.27 -24.27 -2.36
CA PHE A 232 1.33 -24.45 -1.38
C PHE A 232 1.47 -23.24 -0.43
N TYR A 233 1.29 -22.01 -0.93
CA TYR A 233 1.31 -20.80 -0.09
C TYR A 233 0.09 -20.71 0.85
N TRP A 234 -1.03 -21.36 0.50
CA TRP A 234 -2.26 -21.37 1.32
C TRP A 234 -2.11 -22.29 2.53
N ASN A 235 -1.48 -23.46 2.36
CA ASN A 235 -1.24 -24.40 3.45
C ASN A 235 -0.41 -23.78 4.58
N ALA A 236 0.52 -22.89 4.24
CA ALA A 236 1.30 -22.13 5.21
C ALA A 236 0.41 -21.33 6.18
N THR A 237 -0.82 -20.97 5.83
CA THR A 237 -1.70 -20.20 6.71
C THR A 237 -2.55 -21.04 7.66
N ARG A 238 -2.34 -22.36 7.71
CA ARG A 238 -3.14 -23.31 8.51
C ARG A 238 -2.25 -24.19 9.39
N VAL A 239 -1.44 -23.54 10.22
CA VAL A 239 -0.43 -24.21 11.06
C VAL A 239 -0.85 -24.30 12.53
N ILE A 240 -1.72 -23.41 12.99
CA ILE A 240 -2.19 -23.39 14.37
C ILE A 240 -3.54 -24.11 14.42
N GLU A 241 -3.64 -25.16 15.23
CA GLU A 241 -4.90 -25.88 15.43
C GLU A 241 -5.92 -24.98 16.14
N ASP A 242 -7.17 -25.03 15.69
CA ASP A 242 -8.30 -24.33 16.29
C ASP A 242 -9.43 -25.32 16.54
N SER A 243 -9.98 -25.32 17.75
CA SER A 243 -11.02 -26.27 18.16
C SER A 243 -12.36 -26.06 17.47
N THR A 244 -12.59 -24.88 16.88
CA THR A 244 -13.84 -24.50 16.22
C THR A 244 -13.75 -24.67 14.70
N PHE A 245 -12.62 -24.29 14.11
CA PHE A 245 -12.41 -24.21 12.66
C PHE A 245 -11.34 -25.18 12.13
N SER A 246 -10.92 -26.16 12.95
CA SER A 246 -9.79 -27.09 12.73
C SER A 246 -8.42 -26.41 12.74
N TYR A 247 -8.26 -25.31 11.99
CA TYR A 247 -7.03 -24.54 11.94
C TYR A 247 -7.32 -23.04 11.89
N ALA A 248 -6.62 -22.28 12.72
CA ALA A 248 -6.63 -20.82 12.67
C ALA A 248 -5.90 -20.31 11.42
N ILE A 249 -6.42 -19.21 10.87
CA ILE A 249 -5.79 -18.50 9.76
C ILE A 249 -4.62 -17.68 10.30
N THR A 250 -3.41 -17.95 9.81
CA THR A 250 -2.23 -17.15 10.12
C THR A 250 -1.71 -16.45 8.86
N GLU A 251 -1.79 -15.12 8.88
CA GLU A 251 -1.27 -14.30 7.79
C GLU A 251 0.07 -13.68 8.14
N PHE A 252 0.91 -13.54 7.11
CA PHE A 252 2.18 -12.84 7.15
C PHE A 252 2.30 -11.97 5.90
N PRO A 253 3.11 -10.90 5.89
CA PRO A 253 3.00 -9.84 4.89
C PRO A 253 3.01 -10.35 3.44
N TYR A 254 3.96 -11.21 3.07
CA TYR A 254 4.00 -11.79 1.72
C TYR A 254 2.76 -12.60 1.36
N PHE A 255 2.22 -13.42 2.29
CA PHE A 255 0.96 -14.11 2.06
C PHE A 255 -0.17 -13.14 1.75
N SER A 256 -0.34 -12.09 2.57
CA SER A 256 -1.42 -11.13 2.35
C SER A 256 -1.23 -10.34 1.05
N PHE A 257 0.03 -10.05 0.66
CA PHE A 257 0.34 -9.37 -0.60
C PHE A 257 -0.03 -10.20 -1.84
N ILE A 258 0.21 -11.51 -1.81
CA ILE A 258 -0.16 -12.39 -2.92
C ILE A 258 -1.65 -12.76 -2.87
N HIS A 259 -2.21 -12.92 -1.67
CA HIS A 259 -3.61 -13.22 -1.50
C HIS A 259 -4.45 -12.04 -2.01
N ALA A 260 -3.98 -10.81 -1.85
CA ALA A 260 -4.53 -9.59 -2.44
C ALA A 260 -5.93 -9.22 -1.96
N ASP A 261 -6.22 -9.56 -0.70
CA ASP A 261 -7.32 -8.96 0.04
C ASP A 261 -6.80 -7.60 0.52
N TYR A 262 -7.46 -6.52 0.08
CA TYR A 262 -7.03 -5.15 0.33
C TYR A 262 -7.51 -4.70 1.73
N HIS A 263 -7.28 -5.56 2.70
CA HIS A 263 -7.78 -5.42 4.05
C HIS A 263 -6.92 -4.45 4.88
N ALA A 264 -7.48 -3.96 5.98
CA ALA A 264 -6.86 -2.98 6.85
C ALA A 264 -5.45 -3.35 7.34
N HIS A 265 -5.24 -4.60 7.77
CA HIS A 265 -3.91 -5.00 8.26
C HIS A 265 -2.85 -4.97 7.15
N VAL A 266 -3.24 -5.18 5.89
CA VAL A 266 -2.34 -5.13 4.73
C VAL A 266 -1.94 -3.69 4.44
N VAL A 267 -2.92 -2.79 4.40
CA VAL A 267 -2.70 -1.36 4.14
C VAL A 267 -1.96 -0.68 5.30
N ALA A 268 -2.13 -1.19 6.53
CA ALA A 268 -1.43 -0.70 7.71
C ALA A 268 0.08 -0.96 7.69
N ILE A 269 0.58 -2.04 7.06
CA ILE A 269 2.01 -2.40 7.04
C ILE A 269 2.93 -1.21 6.67
N PRO A 270 2.79 -0.58 5.49
CA PRO A 270 3.67 0.54 5.12
C PRO A 270 3.44 1.78 5.99
N ILE A 271 2.24 1.96 6.56
CA ILE A 271 1.93 3.09 7.44
C ILE A 271 2.64 2.92 8.78
N THR A 272 2.59 1.72 9.37
CA THR A 272 3.30 1.39 10.62
C THR A 272 4.81 1.57 10.45
N LEU A 273 5.39 1.07 9.36
CA LEU A 273 6.81 1.27 9.06
C LEU A 273 7.16 2.76 8.90
N LEU A 274 6.27 3.55 8.29
CA LEU A 274 6.46 5.00 8.15
C LEU A 274 6.38 5.70 9.52
N CYS A 275 5.43 5.33 10.38
CA CYS A 275 5.35 5.81 11.76
C CYS A 275 6.64 5.52 12.53
N LEU A 276 7.20 4.32 12.42
CA LEU A 276 8.46 3.95 13.07
C LEU A 276 9.64 4.81 12.57
N SER A 277 9.71 5.05 11.26
CA SER A 277 10.71 5.93 10.65
C SER A 277 10.58 7.38 11.15
N PHE A 278 9.37 7.92 11.20
CA PHE A 278 9.10 9.26 11.72
C PHE A 278 9.43 9.37 13.22
N LEU A 279 9.07 8.36 14.00
CA LEU A 279 9.35 8.29 15.44
C LEU A 279 10.86 8.27 15.69
N TYR A 280 11.60 7.47 14.93
CA TYR A 280 13.04 7.38 15.03
C TYR A 280 13.73 8.70 14.67
N ASN A 281 13.32 9.33 13.56
CA ASN A 281 13.92 10.60 13.14
C ASN A 281 13.54 11.75 14.09
N PHE A 282 12.34 11.74 14.66
CA PHE A 282 11.96 12.65 15.73
C PHE A 282 12.83 12.47 16.98
N HIS A 283 13.07 11.22 17.39
CA HIS A 283 13.97 10.91 18.50
C HIS A 283 15.40 11.38 18.24
N LYS A 284 15.88 11.35 16.99
CA LYS A 284 17.16 11.95 16.57
C LYS A 284 17.19 13.49 16.53
N GLY A 285 16.08 14.16 16.84
CA GLY A 285 15.97 15.61 16.92
C GLY A 285 15.27 16.28 15.74
N ASP A 286 14.78 15.52 14.75
CA ASP A 286 14.01 16.07 13.64
C ASP A 286 12.55 16.35 14.05
N LYS A 287 12.31 17.59 14.50
CA LYS A 287 10.98 18.04 14.91
C LYS A 287 9.94 17.97 13.79
N PHE A 288 10.34 18.10 12.52
CA PHE A 288 9.39 18.07 11.41
C PHE A 288 8.79 16.67 11.25
N ASN A 289 9.62 15.63 11.32
CA ASN A 289 9.17 14.24 11.39
C ASN A 289 8.21 14.03 12.59
N GLY A 290 8.47 14.69 13.73
CA GLY A 290 7.58 14.68 14.89
C GLY A 290 6.18 15.27 14.61
N TYR A 291 6.09 16.36 13.86
CA TYR A 291 4.79 16.91 13.45
C TYR A 291 4.03 15.98 12.49
N LEU A 292 4.74 15.26 11.62
CA LEU A 292 4.13 14.30 10.69
C LEU A 292 3.66 13.01 11.36
N LEU A 293 4.14 12.67 12.56
CA LEU A 293 3.58 11.56 13.33
C LEU A 293 2.10 11.75 13.62
N ILE A 294 1.64 12.98 13.88
CA ILE A 294 0.24 13.27 14.23
C ILE A 294 -0.72 12.81 13.11
N PRO A 295 -0.61 13.31 11.86
CA PRO A 295 -1.47 12.84 10.78
C PRO A 295 -1.22 11.37 10.43
N THR A 296 0.01 10.86 10.54
CA THR A 296 0.31 9.46 10.20
C THR A 296 -0.31 8.47 11.20
N LEU A 297 -0.30 8.79 12.50
CA LEU A 297 -0.97 8.00 13.53
C LEU A 297 -2.50 8.05 13.37
N PHE A 298 -3.06 9.20 12.98
CA PHE A 298 -4.47 9.27 12.62
C PHE A 298 -4.79 8.37 11.42
N ILE A 299 -3.98 8.41 10.37
CA ILE A 299 -4.13 7.54 9.19
C ILE A 299 -4.05 6.07 9.60
N LEU A 300 -3.08 5.70 10.46
CA LEU A 300 -2.94 4.33 10.95
C LEU A 300 -4.18 3.90 11.73
N PHE A 301 -4.65 4.70 12.68
CA PHE A 301 -5.85 4.42 13.46
C PHE A 301 -7.10 4.28 12.57
N ALA A 302 -7.29 5.20 11.63
CA ALA A 302 -8.43 5.19 10.72
C ALA A 302 -8.39 4.02 9.72
N THR A 303 -7.19 3.51 9.42
CA THR A 303 -6.97 2.36 8.54
C THR A 303 -7.13 1.05 9.30
N ASN A 304 -6.47 0.92 10.44
CA ASN A 304 -6.50 -0.25 11.31
C ASN A 304 -6.40 0.19 12.79
N PRO A 305 -7.51 0.29 13.52
CA PRO A 305 -7.50 0.75 14.91
C PRO A 305 -6.78 -0.23 15.85
N TRP A 306 -6.59 -1.49 15.44
CA TRP A 306 -5.89 -2.52 16.22
C TRP A 306 -4.37 -2.28 16.28
N ASN A 307 -3.81 -1.42 15.43
CA ASN A 307 -2.39 -1.03 15.43
C ASN A 307 -2.10 0.22 16.30
N VAL A 308 -3.07 0.71 17.08
CA VAL A 308 -2.91 1.92 17.91
C VAL A 308 -3.50 1.65 19.31
N PRO A 309 -2.84 2.04 20.42
CA PRO A 309 -1.65 2.87 20.53
C PRO A 309 -0.32 2.11 20.37
N ILE A 310 -0.37 0.79 20.26
CA ILE A 310 0.81 -0.07 20.16
C ILE A 310 1.14 -0.22 18.67
N LEU A 311 2.11 0.57 18.21
CA LEU A 311 2.73 0.41 16.88
C LEU A 311 3.24 -1.02 16.69
#